data_AF-A0A2K0T950-F1
#
_entry.id   AF-A0A2K0T950-F1
#
_cell.length_a   1.000
_cell.length_b   1.000
_cell.length_c   1.000
_cell.angle_alpha   90.00
_cell.angle_beta   90.00
_cell.angle_gamma   90.00
#
_symmetry.space_group_name_H-M   'P 1'
#
loop_
_entity.id
_entity.type
_entity.pdbx_description
1 polymer ?
#
loop_
_entity_poly.entity_id
_entity_poly.type
_entity_poly.pdbx_seq_one_letter_code
_entity_poly.pdbx_strand_id
1 'polypeptide(L)'
;MIKMTLSTGTEDDRALAAIMAALEVSKNPIVIVDGGAGRSSWGPHAIDLVKSLKSLHVNTVMGKGIVGEDDPLFAGCYAGVGSPPATSKAVEQSDCILWLGHMPSDFNTSVPIEQKHYVIAWS
;
A
#
# COMPACT_ATOMS: atom_id res chain seq x y z
N MET A 1 17.67 -6.71 -6.73
CA MET A 1 17.89 -6.67 -5.26
C MET A 1 18.08 -5.23 -4.85
N ILE A 2 17.09 -4.65 -4.20
CA ILE A 2 17.16 -3.30 -3.64
C ILE A 2 17.86 -3.44 -2.29
N LYS A 3 18.99 -2.74 -2.10
CA LYS A 3 19.76 -2.78 -0.86
C LYS A 3 19.46 -1.50 -0.07
N MET A 4 18.36 -1.53 0.69
CA MET A 4 18.01 -0.45 1.61
C MET A 4 18.84 -0.69 2.89
N THR A 5 19.80 0.18 3.16
CA THR A 5 20.74 0.01 4.28
C THR A 5 20.30 0.92 5.42
N LEU A 6 19.54 0.37 6.37
CA LEU A 6 19.22 1.00 7.65
C LEU A 6 20.15 0.44 8.74
N SER A 7 20.37 1.20 9.81
CA SER A 7 21.25 0.82 10.92
C SER A 7 20.67 -0.35 11.70
N THR A 8 21.22 -1.54 11.49
CA THR A 8 20.76 -2.80 12.08
C THR A 8 20.68 -2.75 13.62
N GLY A 9 19.48 -2.93 14.18
CA GLY A 9 19.20 -3.09 15.61
C GLY A 9 17.86 -2.54 16.13
N THR A 10 17.00 -1.91 15.31
CA THR A 10 15.79 -1.21 15.80
C THR A 10 14.48 -1.99 15.56
N GLU A 11 13.37 -1.53 16.17
CA GLU A 11 12.00 -1.97 15.85
C GLU A 11 11.74 -1.95 14.34
N ASP A 12 12.28 -0.93 13.66
CA ASP A 12 12.13 -0.70 12.23
C ASP A 12 12.76 -1.79 11.37
N ASP A 13 13.90 -2.36 11.78
CA ASP A 13 14.54 -3.46 11.04
C ASP A 13 13.72 -4.75 11.13
N ARG A 14 13.08 -4.99 12.28
CA ARG A 14 12.19 -6.14 12.45
C ARG A 14 10.93 -5.98 11.62
N ALA A 15 10.36 -4.78 11.64
CA ALA A 15 9.24 -4.44 10.77
C ALA A 15 9.64 -4.65 9.31
N LEU A 16 10.73 -4.02 8.85
CA LEU A 16 11.24 -4.13 7.48
C LEU A 16 11.48 -5.58 7.05
N ALA A 17 12.12 -6.39 7.90
CA ALA A 17 12.34 -7.81 7.61
C ALA A 17 11.02 -8.58 7.45
N ALA A 18 10.00 -8.28 8.27
CA ALA A 18 8.67 -8.87 8.13
C ALA A 18 7.97 -8.40 6.85
N ILE A 19 8.07 -7.11 6.48
CA ILE A 19 7.54 -6.57 5.21
C ILE A 19 8.16 -7.32 4.04
N MET A 20 9.49 -7.40 4.01
CA MET A 20 10.25 -8.05 2.94
C MET A 20 9.88 -9.53 2.82
N ALA A 21 9.84 -10.25 3.94
CA ALA A 21 9.46 -11.66 3.95
C ALA A 21 8.03 -11.88 3.43
N ALA A 22 7.07 -11.01 3.79
CA ALA A 22 5.70 -11.08 3.30
C ALA A 22 5.60 -10.81 1.79
N LEU A 23 6.34 -9.80 1.29
CA LEU A 23 6.38 -9.47 -0.12
C LEU A 23 7.08 -10.55 -0.96
N GLU A 24 8.11 -11.22 -0.43
CA GLU A 24 8.85 -12.26 -1.13
C GLU A 24 8.03 -13.53 -1.36
N VAL A 25 7.13 -13.88 -0.43
CA VAL A 25 6.26 -15.07 -0.56
C VAL A 25 4.95 -14.79 -1.30
N SER A 26 4.59 -13.50 -1.42
CA SER A 26 3.37 -13.05 -2.08
C SER A 26 3.45 -13.24 -3.60
N LYS A 27 2.37 -13.75 -4.19
CA LYS A 27 2.25 -13.93 -5.64
C LYS A 27 1.45 -12.81 -6.29
N ASN A 28 0.62 -12.11 -5.52
CA ASN A 28 -0.22 -11.03 -6.00
C ASN A 28 -0.24 -9.87 -4.98
N PRO A 29 0.91 -9.21 -4.73
CA PRO A 29 0.97 -8.09 -3.81
C PRO A 29 0.25 -6.89 -4.39
N ILE A 30 -0.43 -6.12 -3.55
CA ILE A 30 -1.04 -4.83 -3.91
C ILE A 30 -0.60 -3.75 -2.93
N VAL A 31 -0.35 -2.56 -3.46
CA VAL A 31 0.00 -1.38 -2.64
C VAL A 31 -1.19 -0.43 -2.57
N ILE A 32 -1.58 -0.05 -1.36
CA ILE A 32 -2.61 0.97 -1.12
C ILE A 32 -1.91 2.23 -0.66
N VAL A 33 -2.01 3.31 -1.43
CA VAL A 33 -1.48 4.63 -1.06
C VAL A 33 -2.60 5.49 -0.50
N ASP A 34 -2.48 5.85 0.76
CA ASP A 34 -3.52 6.56 1.51
C ASP A 34 -3.07 7.97 1.92
N GLY A 35 -4.01 8.79 2.40
CA GLY A 35 -3.80 10.20 2.69
C GLY A 35 -2.71 10.49 3.71
N GLY A 36 -2.34 9.53 4.57
CA GLY A 36 -1.20 9.66 5.46
C GLY A 36 0.12 9.87 4.71
N ALA A 37 0.29 9.24 3.53
CA ALA A 37 1.49 9.39 2.71
C ALA A 37 1.57 10.77 2.05
N GLY A 38 0.43 11.40 1.75
CA GLY A 38 0.39 12.74 1.15
C GLY A 38 0.54 13.87 2.16
N ARG A 39 0.15 13.64 3.42
CA ARG A 39 0.28 14.63 4.51
C ARG A 39 1.69 14.72 5.09
N SER A 40 2.54 13.78 4.74
CA SER A 40 3.90 13.68 5.24
C SER A 40 4.87 13.76 4.06
N SER A 41 6.14 14.06 4.34
CA SER A 41 7.15 14.33 3.30
C SER A 41 7.58 13.09 2.49
N TRP A 42 6.97 11.92 2.72
CA TRP A 42 7.39 10.66 2.09
C TRP A 42 6.53 10.21 0.91
N GLY A 43 5.56 11.02 0.44
CA GLY A 43 4.82 10.75 -0.81
C GLY A 43 5.71 10.33 -2.00
N PRO A 44 6.85 11.01 -2.26
CA PRO A 44 7.81 10.57 -3.29
C PRO A 44 8.37 9.16 -3.07
N HIS A 45 8.64 8.78 -1.81
CA HIS A 45 9.12 7.44 -1.48
C HIS A 45 8.06 6.36 -1.71
N ALA A 46 6.77 6.67 -1.50
CA ALA A 46 5.68 5.76 -1.84
C ALA A 46 5.64 5.49 -3.36
N ILE A 47 5.82 6.53 -4.18
CA ILE A 47 5.89 6.41 -5.64
C ILE A 47 7.09 5.55 -6.05
N ASP A 48 8.27 5.80 -5.49
CA ASP A 48 9.48 5.02 -5.81
C ASP A 48 9.34 3.55 -5.41
N LEU A 49 8.67 3.28 -4.28
CA LEU A 49 8.39 1.93 -3.82
C LEU A 49 7.44 1.19 -4.77
N VAL A 50 6.33 1.82 -5.16
CA VAL A 50 5.38 1.26 -6.15
C VAL A 50 6.08 0.92 -7.46
N LYS A 51 6.89 1.85 -7.99
CA LYS A 51 7.66 1.63 -9.22
C LYS A 51 8.67 0.50 -9.09
N SER A 52 9.28 0.37 -7.92
CA SER A 52 10.28 -0.65 -7.63
C SER A 52 9.67 -2.04 -7.49
N LEU A 53 8.52 -2.14 -6.83
CA LEU A 53 7.78 -3.39 -6.64
C LEU A 53 7.14 -3.90 -7.92
N LYS A 54 6.83 -3.01 -8.87
CA LYS A 54 6.11 -3.34 -10.13
C LYS A 54 4.82 -4.12 -9.87
N SER A 55 4.15 -3.79 -8.76
CA SER A 55 2.91 -4.40 -8.32
C SER A 55 1.72 -3.52 -8.70
N LEU A 56 0.52 -4.11 -8.71
CA LEU A 56 -0.69 -3.32 -8.76
C LEU A 56 -0.73 -2.35 -7.58
N HIS A 57 -1.28 -1.17 -7.82
CA HIS A 57 -1.46 -0.19 -6.78
C HIS A 57 -2.76 0.58 -6.94
N VAL A 58 -3.28 1.04 -5.81
CA VAL A 58 -4.50 1.84 -5.73
C VAL A 58 -4.24 3.04 -4.84
N ASN A 59 -5.00 4.10 -5.02
CA ASN A 59 -5.08 5.18 -4.04
C ASN A 59 -6.38 5.05 -3.23
N THR A 60 -6.41 5.59 -2.03
CA THR A 60 -7.69 5.86 -1.36
C THR A 60 -8.27 7.19 -1.84
N VAL A 61 -9.52 7.47 -1.48
CA VAL A 61 -10.12 8.80 -1.69
C VAL A 61 -9.24 9.90 -1.11
N MET A 62 -8.66 9.66 0.06
CA MET A 62 -7.78 10.62 0.76
C MET A 62 -6.35 10.63 0.22
N GLY A 63 -5.91 9.58 -0.46
CA GLY A 63 -4.60 9.46 -1.09
C GLY A 63 -4.57 9.90 -2.56
N LYS A 64 -5.69 10.40 -3.10
CA LYS A 64 -5.79 10.80 -4.51
C LYS A 64 -4.77 11.90 -4.84
N GLY A 65 -4.07 11.73 -5.96
CA GLY A 65 -3.03 12.65 -6.44
C GLY A 65 -1.61 12.38 -5.95
N ILE A 66 -1.39 11.40 -5.05
CA ILE A 66 -0.03 11.02 -4.63
C ILE A 66 0.65 10.14 -5.68
N VAL A 67 -0.06 9.13 -6.19
CA VAL A 67 0.38 8.26 -7.28
C VAL A 67 -0.25 8.71 -8.60
N GLY A 68 0.47 8.54 -9.71
CA GLY A 68 -0.03 8.86 -11.03
C GLY A 68 -1.08 7.87 -11.50
N GLU A 69 -2.23 8.36 -11.95
CA GLU A 69 -3.34 7.52 -12.43
C GLU A 69 -3.11 7.00 -13.85
N ASP A 70 -2.09 7.52 -14.54
CA ASP A 70 -1.67 7.10 -15.88
C ASP A 70 -0.75 5.86 -15.86
N ASP A 71 -0.40 5.34 -14.67
CA ASP A 71 0.44 4.15 -14.55
C ASP A 71 -0.33 2.90 -15.01
N PRO A 72 0.24 2.04 -15.90
CA PRO A 72 -0.41 0.80 -16.34
C PRO A 72 -0.79 -0.17 -15.23
N LEU A 73 -0.16 -0.08 -14.05
CA LEU A 73 -0.43 -0.90 -12.87
C LEU A 73 -1.38 -0.23 -11.88
N PHE A 74 -1.89 0.96 -12.20
CA PHE A 74 -2.89 1.64 -11.37
C PHE A 74 -4.25 0.94 -11.51
N ALA A 75 -4.73 0.36 -10.42
CA ALA A 75 -5.98 -0.40 -10.37
C ALA A 75 -7.19 0.42 -9.88
N GLY A 76 -7.04 1.74 -9.76
CA GLY A 76 -8.13 2.67 -9.43
C GLY A 76 -8.12 3.18 -7.99
N CYS A 77 -9.25 3.79 -7.60
CA CYS A 77 -9.45 4.40 -6.28
C CYS A 77 -10.25 3.46 -5.37
N TYR A 78 -9.66 3.09 -4.25
CA TYR A 78 -10.26 2.23 -3.23
C TYR A 78 -10.97 3.08 -2.16
N ALA A 79 -12.28 2.85 -2.02
CA ALA A 79 -13.18 3.52 -1.09
C ALA A 79 -14.05 2.50 -0.33
N GLY A 80 -13.52 1.30 -0.07
CA GLY A 80 -14.27 0.21 0.54
C GLY A 80 -15.47 -0.21 -0.32
N VAL A 81 -16.68 -0.15 0.24
CA VAL A 81 -17.94 -0.50 -0.43
C VAL A 81 -18.23 0.41 -1.63
N GLY A 82 -17.74 1.65 -1.61
CA GLY A 82 -17.91 2.61 -2.71
C GLY A 82 -16.91 2.43 -3.86
N SER A 83 -16.00 1.46 -3.79
CA SER A 83 -14.96 1.29 -4.81
C SER A 83 -15.54 0.76 -6.13
N PRO A 84 -14.94 1.07 -7.28
CA PRO A 84 -15.26 0.41 -8.54
C PRO A 84 -15.10 -1.11 -8.42
N PRO A 85 -15.98 -1.93 -9.03
CA PRO A 85 -15.93 -3.39 -8.90
C PRO A 85 -14.58 -4.02 -9.27
N ALA A 86 -13.89 -3.46 -10.27
CA ALA A 86 -12.56 -3.91 -10.69
C ALA A 86 -11.49 -3.63 -9.61
N THR A 87 -11.57 -2.47 -8.96
CA THR A 87 -10.66 -2.07 -7.87
C THR A 87 -10.87 -2.91 -6.63
N SER A 88 -12.13 -3.11 -6.20
CA SER A 88 -12.45 -4.01 -5.08
C SER A 88 -11.91 -5.40 -5.36
N LYS A 89 -12.17 -5.95 -6.55
CA LYS A 89 -11.71 -7.28 -6.93
C LYS A 89 -10.18 -7.39 -6.91
N ALA A 90 -9.45 -6.37 -7.36
CA ALA A 90 -7.99 -6.39 -7.31
C ALA A 90 -7.46 -6.46 -5.87
N VAL A 91 -8.03 -5.66 -4.95
CA VAL A 91 -7.68 -5.66 -3.52
C VAL A 91 -8.10 -6.98 -2.84
N GLU A 92 -9.30 -7.47 -3.15
CA GLU A 92 -9.87 -8.72 -2.62
C GLU A 92 -9.19 -9.99 -3.16
N GLN A 93 -8.52 -9.92 -4.31
CA GLN A 93 -7.72 -11.04 -4.85
C GLN A 93 -6.25 -10.98 -4.46
N SER A 94 -5.80 -9.90 -3.83
CA SER A 94 -4.43 -9.80 -3.34
C SER A 94 -4.19 -10.73 -2.15
N ASP A 95 -3.02 -11.36 -2.10
CA ASP A 95 -2.56 -12.20 -0.98
C ASP A 95 -1.67 -11.43 0.02
N CYS A 96 -1.23 -10.23 -0.34
CA CYS A 96 -0.46 -9.34 0.54
C CYS A 96 -0.80 -7.87 0.24
N ILE A 97 -1.28 -7.16 1.26
CA ILE A 97 -1.64 -5.75 1.14
C ILE A 97 -0.61 -4.91 1.89
N LEU A 98 0.15 -4.11 1.14
CA LEU A 98 1.03 -3.09 1.71
C LEU A 98 0.28 -1.76 1.77
N TRP A 99 -0.13 -1.35 2.96
CA TRP A 99 -0.88 -0.11 3.16
C TRP A 99 0.04 1.00 3.63
N LEU A 100 0.23 1.97 2.74
CA LEU A 100 1.11 3.11 2.91
C LEU A 100 0.32 4.32 3.44
N GLY A 101 0.65 4.78 4.66
CA GLY A 101 0.01 5.94 5.26
C GLY A 101 -1.43 5.71 5.65
N HIS A 102 -1.72 4.52 6.20
CA HIS A 102 -3.05 4.10 6.62
C HIS A 102 -3.68 5.14 7.55
N MET A 103 -4.74 5.78 7.07
CA MET A 103 -5.52 6.74 7.84
C MET A 103 -6.94 6.17 7.97
N PRO A 104 -7.23 5.42 9.04
CA PRO A 104 -8.56 4.86 9.24
C PRO A 104 -9.53 6.02 9.44
N SER A 105 -10.41 6.18 8.47
CA SER A 105 -11.49 7.16 8.45
C SER A 105 -12.71 6.48 7.84
N ASP A 106 -13.90 6.90 8.27
CA ASP A 106 -15.18 6.40 7.76
C ASP A 106 -15.28 6.49 6.23
N PHE A 107 -14.55 7.44 5.62
CA PHE A 107 -14.44 7.64 4.17
C PHE A 107 -13.54 6.64 3.44
N ASN A 108 -12.60 5.99 4.13
CA ASN A 108 -11.54 5.19 3.49
C ASN A 108 -11.83 3.68 3.46
N THR A 109 -12.64 3.16 4.40
CA THR A 109 -12.80 1.70 4.54
C THR A 109 -14.23 1.18 4.49
N SER A 110 -15.24 1.89 4.99
CA SER A 110 -16.66 1.48 5.10
C SER A 110 -16.96 0.09 5.73
N VAL A 111 -16.03 -0.87 5.71
CA VAL A 111 -16.03 -2.21 6.31
C VAL A 111 -14.57 -2.61 6.56
N PRO A 112 -14.20 -3.22 7.70
CA PRO A 112 -12.89 -3.81 7.89
C PRO A 112 -12.71 -4.98 6.90
N ILE A 113 -11.67 -4.94 6.06
CA ILE A 113 -11.33 -6.09 5.22
C ILE A 113 -10.79 -7.20 6.13
N GLU A 114 -11.39 -8.39 6.06
CA GLU A 114 -11.07 -9.54 6.89
C GLU A 114 -9.59 -9.96 6.71
N GLN A 115 -8.97 -10.45 7.79
CA GLN A 115 -7.52 -10.63 7.99
C GLN A 115 -6.73 -11.19 6.78
N LYS A 116 -6.21 -10.31 5.95
CA LYS A 116 -5.06 -10.60 5.06
C LYS A 116 -3.78 -10.13 5.73
N HIS A 117 -2.63 -10.59 5.26
CA HIS A 117 -1.34 -10.10 5.75
C HIS A 117 -1.22 -8.60 5.43
N TYR A 118 -1.59 -7.77 6.40
CA TYR A 118 -1.43 -6.33 6.34
C TYR A 118 -0.04 -5.98 6.82
N VAL A 119 0.67 -5.26 5.98
CA VAL A 119 1.84 -4.52 6.42
C VAL A 119 1.46 -3.06 6.41
N ILE A 120 1.31 -2.48 7.60
CA ILE A 120 1.01 -1.06 7.78
C ILE A 120 2.33 -0.36 8.08
N ALA A 121 2.82 0.42 7.12
CA ALA A 121 3.95 1.32 7.37
C ALA A 121 3.40 2.61 7.98
N TRP A 122 3.68 2.83 9.27
CA TRP A 122 3.34 4.05 10.02
C TRP A 122 4.45 5.10 9.91
N SER A 123 4.09 6.36 10.21
CA SER A 123 5.01 7.46 10.54
C SER A 123 5.48 7.40 11.99
#